data_AF-A0A817JRX6-F1
#
_entry.id   AF-A0A817JRX6-F1
#
_cell.length_a   1.000
_cell.length_b   1.000
_cell.length_c   1.000
_cell.angle_alpha   90.00
_cell.angle_beta   90.00
_cell.angle_gamma   90.00
#
_symmetry.space_group_name_H-M   'P 1'
#
loop_
_entity.id
_entity.type
_entity.pdbx_description
1 polymer ?
#
loop_
_entity_poly.entity_id
_entity_poly.type
_entity_poly.pdbx_seq_one_letter_code
_entity_poly.pdbx_strand_id
1 'polypeptide(L)'
;MTFRSSLRIKQDLSEIEKDNCFITKAAWISSEINIHCLTSIIILVSSVELPEYALNVYLFSSQPCEATFRSARSLSGTFSSVTNFSVFAFMNKIEKISTLNRIKSTEESNNTTCSLKFPIHHKNLRNESSKAANNQNLNTITTIDIEKIILKAYKKSRVNHERVKVNGIFKEE
;
A
#
# COMPACT_ATOMS: atom_id res chain seq x y z
N MET A 1 -12.22 -35.36 -28.15
CA MET A 1 -11.98 -35.24 -26.69
C MET A 1 -10.55 -35.72 -26.46
N THR A 2 -9.59 -34.81 -26.35
CA THR A 2 -8.16 -35.17 -26.29
C THR A 2 -7.54 -34.31 -25.20
N PHE A 3 -7.34 -34.92 -24.04
CA PHE A 3 -6.63 -34.34 -22.91
C PHE A 3 -5.19 -34.04 -23.35
N ARG A 4 -4.82 -32.76 -23.41
CA ARG A 4 -3.42 -32.36 -23.49
C ARG A 4 -2.77 -32.68 -22.15
N SER A 5 -2.04 -33.79 -22.12
CA SER A 5 -1.06 -34.11 -21.09
C SER A 5 -0.01 -32.99 -21.06
N SER A 6 -0.16 -32.09 -20.10
CA SER A 6 0.89 -31.14 -19.74
C SER A 6 2.09 -31.96 -19.22
N LEU A 7 3.09 -32.15 -20.08
CA LEU A 7 4.43 -32.58 -19.71
C LEU A 7 4.97 -31.66 -18.60
N ARG A 8 4.77 -32.04 -17.34
CA ARG A 8 5.58 -31.56 -16.22
C ARG A 8 6.95 -32.18 -16.37
N ILE A 9 7.81 -31.52 -17.13
CA ILE A 9 9.26 -31.71 -17.00
C ILE A 9 9.60 -31.12 -15.62
N LYS A 10 9.57 -31.97 -14.59
CA LYS A 10 10.31 -31.70 -13.35
C LYS A 10 11.77 -31.98 -13.67
N GLN A 11 12.47 -30.96 -14.16
CA GLN A 11 13.93 -30.96 -14.05
C GLN A 11 14.24 -30.81 -12.57
N ASP A 12 14.80 -31.84 -11.96
CA ASP A 12 15.36 -31.76 -10.63
C ASP A 12 16.63 -30.91 -10.71
N LEU A 13 16.48 -29.59 -10.50
CA LEU A 13 17.62 -28.72 -10.29
C LEU A 13 18.34 -29.19 -9.03
N SER A 14 19.67 -29.25 -9.11
CA SER A 14 20.53 -29.56 -7.98
C SER A 14 20.21 -28.62 -6.80
N GLU A 15 20.32 -29.10 -5.57
CA GLU A 15 20.06 -28.30 -4.35
C GLU A 15 20.85 -26.96 -4.36
N ILE A 16 22.05 -26.98 -4.95
CA ILE A 16 22.95 -25.83 -5.12
C ILE A 16 22.38 -24.77 -6.08
N GLU A 17 21.65 -25.15 -7.14
CA GLU A 17 21.05 -24.19 -8.07
C GLU A 17 19.79 -23.54 -7.51
N LYS A 18 19.04 -24.25 -6.65
CA LYS A 18 17.88 -23.69 -5.94
C LYS A 18 18.30 -22.61 -4.94
N ASP A 19 19.41 -22.82 -4.25
CA ASP A 19 19.97 -21.84 -3.31
C ASP A 19 20.57 -20.60 -4.00
N ASN A 20 20.97 -20.72 -5.27
CA ASN A 20 21.51 -19.61 -6.06
C ASN A 20 20.44 -18.74 -6.78
N CYS A 21 19.17 -19.15 -6.79
CA CYS A 21 18.10 -18.45 -7.48
C CYS A 21 17.15 -17.73 -6.52
N PHE A 22 17.59 -16.59 -5.97
CA PHE A 22 16.77 -15.76 -5.06
C PHE A 22 15.50 -15.21 -5.71
N ILE A 23 15.53 -14.93 -7.02
CA ILE A 23 14.43 -14.32 -7.78
C ILE A 23 14.13 -15.16 -9.02
N THR A 24 12.85 -15.41 -9.26
CA THR A 24 12.41 -16.08 -10.50
C THR A 24 12.56 -15.14 -11.70
N LYS A 25 12.84 -15.68 -12.89
CA LYS A 25 12.91 -14.88 -14.12
C LYS A 25 11.67 -14.02 -14.35
N ALA A 26 10.47 -14.54 -14.03
CA ALA A 26 9.22 -13.79 -14.14
C ALA A 26 9.17 -12.58 -13.21
N ALA A 27 9.63 -12.73 -11.96
CA ALA A 27 9.71 -11.62 -11.00
C ALA A 27 10.76 -10.57 -11.42
N TRP A 28 11.88 -11.01 -12.01
CA TRP A 28 12.88 -10.11 -12.58
C TRP A 28 12.32 -9.28 -13.74
N ILE A 29 11.69 -9.92 -14.74
CA ILE A 29 11.05 -9.23 -15.88
C ILE A 29 9.96 -8.28 -15.40
N SER A 30 9.14 -8.69 -14.42
CA SER A 30 8.11 -7.82 -13.87
C SER A 30 8.69 -6.58 -13.21
N SER A 31 9.84 -6.71 -12.53
CA SER A 31 10.53 -5.58 -11.90
C SER A 31 11.07 -4.63 -12.95
N GLU A 32 11.68 -5.17 -14.01
CA GLU A 32 12.17 -4.39 -15.16
C GLU A 32 11.04 -3.60 -15.83
N ILE A 33 9.91 -4.23 -16.14
CA ILE A 33 8.73 -3.55 -16.71
C ILE A 33 8.25 -2.42 -15.79
N ASN A 34 8.14 -2.68 -14.49
CA ASN A 34 7.68 -1.66 -13.53
C ASN A 34 8.62 -0.44 -13.47
N ILE A 35 9.95 -0.67 -13.52
CA ILE A 35 10.95 0.40 -13.54
C ILE A 35 10.82 1.23 -14.82
N HIS A 36 10.70 0.57 -15.98
CA HIS A 36 10.53 1.28 -17.25
C HIS A 36 9.24 2.09 -17.29
N CYS A 37 8.12 1.52 -16.84
CA CYS A 37 6.85 2.25 -16.76
C CYS A 37 6.94 3.48 -15.86
N LEU A 38 7.54 3.35 -14.66
CA LEU A 38 7.70 4.48 -13.75
C LEU A 38 8.61 5.56 -14.35
N THR A 39 9.70 5.16 -15.00
CA THR A 39 10.61 6.09 -15.68
C THR A 39 9.89 6.87 -16.77
N SER A 40 9.07 6.20 -17.60
CA SER A 40 8.27 6.86 -18.62
C SER A 40 7.28 7.87 -18.02
N ILE A 41 6.63 7.54 -16.91
CA ILE A 41 5.73 8.46 -16.21
C ILE A 41 6.49 9.70 -15.73
N ILE A 42 7.70 9.53 -15.16
CA ILE A 42 8.53 10.65 -14.71
C ILE A 42 8.91 11.56 -15.89
N ILE A 43 9.30 10.97 -17.03
CA ILE A 43 9.64 11.74 -18.24
C ILE A 43 8.43 12.53 -18.72
N LEU A 44 7.25 11.90 -18.80
CA LEU A 44 6.01 12.55 -19.26
C LEU A 44 5.53 13.68 -18.33
N VAL A 45 5.71 13.52 -17.02
CA VAL A 45 5.43 14.61 -16.06
C VAL A 45 6.45 15.74 -16.22
N SER A 46 7.73 15.40 -16.44
CA SER A 46 8.79 16.39 -16.68
C SER A 46 8.61 17.16 -18.00
N SER A 47 8.02 16.52 -19.02
CA SER A 47 7.66 17.17 -20.29
C SER A 47 6.32 17.90 -20.26
N VAL A 48 5.64 17.96 -19.10
CA VAL A 48 4.34 18.62 -18.91
C VAL A 48 3.20 17.96 -19.72
N GLU A 49 3.38 16.71 -20.14
CA GLU A 49 2.34 15.92 -20.81
C GLU A 49 1.41 15.22 -19.80
N LEU A 50 1.89 15.00 -18.58
CA LEU A 50 1.12 14.48 -17.46
C LEU A 50 1.12 15.45 -16.27
N PRO A 51 0.04 15.48 -15.49
CA PRO A 51 -0.04 16.30 -14.30
C PRO A 51 0.84 15.74 -13.18
N GLU A 52 1.32 16.60 -12.29
CA GLU A 52 2.25 16.23 -11.21
C GLU A 52 1.70 15.14 -10.26
N TYR A 53 0.38 15.11 -10.04
CA TYR A 53 -0.24 14.06 -9.22
C TYR A 53 -0.08 12.65 -9.79
N ALA A 54 0.27 12.51 -11.08
CA ALA A 54 0.60 11.22 -11.69
C ALA A 54 1.86 10.58 -11.07
N LEU A 55 2.71 11.36 -10.39
CA LEU A 55 3.86 10.85 -9.63
C LEU A 55 3.47 10.21 -8.29
N ASN A 56 2.18 10.11 -7.97
CA ASN A 56 1.72 9.44 -6.77
C ASN A 56 1.91 7.91 -6.87
N VAL A 57 3.13 7.45 -6.58
CA VAL A 57 3.54 6.05 -6.64
C VAL A 57 2.72 5.11 -5.76
N TYR A 58 2.06 5.63 -4.72
CA TYR A 58 1.15 4.84 -3.88
C TYR A 58 -0.06 4.31 -4.65
N LEU A 59 -0.41 4.92 -5.79
CA LEU A 59 -1.50 4.48 -6.65
C LEU A 59 -1.13 3.30 -7.56
N PHE A 60 0.17 3.00 -7.74
CA PHE A 60 0.65 1.97 -8.67
C PHE A 60 0.73 0.57 -8.07
N SER A 61 0.42 0.43 -6.79
CA SER A 61 0.39 -0.87 -6.13
C SER A 61 -0.96 -1.57 -6.34
N SER A 62 -1.05 -2.85 -5.97
CA SER A 62 -2.30 -3.61 -6.11
C SER A 62 -3.36 -3.22 -5.07
N GLN A 63 -2.96 -2.59 -3.97
CA GLN A 63 -3.83 -2.26 -2.84
C GLN A 63 -4.92 -1.23 -3.20
N PRO A 64 -4.63 -0.09 -3.87
CA PRO A 64 -5.67 0.83 -4.37
C PRO A 64 -6.66 0.17 -5.33
N CYS A 65 -6.17 -0.74 -6.18
CA CYS A 65 -7.00 -1.51 -7.10
C CYS A 65 -7.99 -2.40 -6.33
N GLU A 66 -7.50 -3.20 -5.38
CA GLU A 66 -8.36 -4.04 -4.54
C GLU A 66 -9.34 -3.22 -3.70
N ALA A 67 -8.92 -2.06 -3.17
CA ALA A 67 -9.82 -1.16 -2.44
C ALA A 67 -10.97 -0.65 -3.31
N THR A 68 -10.69 -0.35 -4.59
CA THR A 68 -11.71 0.06 -5.57
C THR A 68 -12.68 -1.09 -5.86
N PHE A 69 -12.18 -2.31 -6.07
CA PHE A 69 -13.01 -3.49 -6.28
C PHE A 69 -13.88 -3.82 -5.07
N ARG A 70 -13.35 -3.73 -3.84
CA ARG A 70 -14.15 -3.87 -2.61
C ARG A 70 -15.27 -2.84 -2.53
N SER A 71 -14.97 -1.59 -2.84
CA SER A 71 -15.97 -0.51 -2.87
C SER A 71 -17.06 -0.77 -3.91
N ALA A 72 -16.71 -1.27 -5.09
CA ALA A 72 -17.68 -1.66 -6.10
C ALA A 72 -18.56 -2.84 -5.64
N ARG A 73 -18.00 -3.83 -4.93
CA ARG A 73 -18.76 -4.95 -4.36
C ARG A 73 -19.73 -4.49 -3.28
N SER A 74 -19.35 -3.53 -2.42
CA SER A 74 -20.24 -2.98 -1.39
C SER A 74 -21.41 -2.15 -1.95
N LEU A 75 -21.32 -1.71 -3.20
CA LEU A 75 -22.41 -1.00 -3.89
C LEU A 75 -23.43 -1.93 -4.55
N SER A 76 -23.36 -3.25 -4.30
CA SER A 76 -24.44 -4.17 -4.69
C SER A 76 -25.71 -3.92 -3.85
N GLY A 77 -26.88 -4.18 -4.43
CA GLY A 77 -28.17 -3.91 -3.78
C GLY A 77 -28.34 -4.69 -2.48
N THR A 78 -29.16 -4.18 -1.56
CA THR A 78 -29.36 -4.71 -0.19
C THR A 78 -29.79 -6.18 -0.10
N PHE A 79 -30.33 -6.74 -1.17
CA PHE A 79 -30.74 -8.15 -1.26
C PHE A 79 -29.90 -8.96 -2.26
N SER A 80 -28.84 -8.38 -2.80
CA SER A 80 -27.96 -9.04 -3.76
C SER A 80 -26.66 -9.47 -3.10
N SER A 81 -26.46 -10.78 -2.98
CA SER A 81 -25.17 -11.37 -2.59
C SER A 81 -24.19 -11.48 -3.76
N VAL A 82 -24.55 -10.96 -4.94
CA VAL A 82 -23.74 -11.06 -6.15
C VAL A 82 -22.54 -10.12 -6.04
N THR A 83 -21.37 -10.71 -5.83
CA THR A 83 -20.08 -10.02 -5.76
C THR A 83 -19.43 -9.82 -7.12
N ASN A 84 -19.88 -10.56 -8.13
CA ASN A 84 -19.36 -10.51 -9.49
C ASN A 84 -20.12 -9.47 -10.31
N PHE A 85 -19.42 -8.76 -11.18
CA PHE A 85 -20.03 -7.77 -12.05
C PHE A 85 -19.30 -7.75 -13.39
N SER A 86 -20.03 -7.45 -14.46
CA SER A 86 -19.45 -7.18 -15.76
C SER A 86 -18.68 -5.86 -15.74
N VAL A 87 -17.81 -5.64 -16.73
CA VAL A 87 -17.10 -4.36 -16.90
C VAL A 87 -18.10 -3.20 -17.02
N PHE A 88 -19.20 -3.38 -17.75
CA PHE A 88 -20.25 -2.36 -17.86
C PHE A 88 -20.87 -2.01 -16.48
N ALA A 89 -21.19 -3.03 -15.68
CA ALA A 89 -21.69 -2.83 -14.33
C ALA A 89 -20.64 -2.18 -13.40
N PHE A 90 -19.35 -2.46 -13.61
CA PHE A 90 -18.27 -1.79 -12.89
C PHE A 90 -18.20 -0.29 -13.23
N MET A 91 -18.27 0.08 -14.51
CA MET A 91 -18.24 1.49 -14.94
C MET A 91 -19.37 2.30 -14.29
N ASN A 92 -20.59 1.76 -14.24
CA ASN A 92 -21.72 2.40 -13.57
C ASN A 92 -21.51 2.54 -12.06
N LYS A 93 -20.71 1.66 -11.44
CA LYS A 93 -20.36 1.73 -10.02
C LYS A 93 -19.22 2.72 -9.77
N ILE A 94 -18.29 2.91 -10.70
CA ILE A 94 -17.18 3.87 -10.58
C ILE A 94 -17.69 5.30 -10.39
N GLU A 95 -18.73 5.71 -11.14
CA GLU A 95 -19.32 7.04 -10.99
C GLU A 95 -19.86 7.28 -9.56
N LYS A 96 -20.52 6.25 -8.99
CA LYS A 96 -21.01 6.27 -7.61
C LYS A 96 -19.86 6.33 -6.61
N ILE A 97 -18.79 5.55 -6.83
CA ILE A 97 -17.58 5.58 -5.99
C ILE A 97 -16.94 6.97 -6.02
N SER A 98 -16.82 7.58 -7.20
CA SER A 98 -16.28 8.94 -7.36
C SER A 98 -17.10 9.96 -6.57
N THR A 99 -18.43 9.89 -6.69
CA THR A 99 -19.34 10.77 -5.95
C THR A 99 -19.19 10.58 -4.43
N LEU A 100 -19.11 9.33 -3.95
CA LEU A 100 -18.90 9.02 -2.53
C LEU A 100 -17.55 9.54 -2.03
N ASN A 101 -16.48 9.39 -2.80
CA ASN A 101 -15.16 9.88 -2.43
C ASN A 101 -15.14 11.41 -2.35
N ARG A 102 -15.82 12.09 -3.28
CA ARG A 102 -15.97 13.55 -3.24
C ARG A 102 -16.73 14.03 -2.00
N ILE A 103 -17.79 13.31 -1.60
CA ILE A 103 -18.54 13.64 -0.39
C ILE A 103 -17.62 13.49 0.85
N LYS A 104 -16.90 12.37 0.95
CA LYS A 104 -15.95 12.12 2.06
C LYS A 104 -14.85 13.18 2.14
N SER A 105 -14.23 13.52 1.01
CA SER A 105 -13.18 14.55 0.99
C SER A 105 -13.71 15.94 1.35
N THR A 106 -14.97 16.21 1.04
CA THR A 106 -15.64 17.47 1.42
C THR A 106 -15.92 17.53 2.92
N GLU A 107 -16.28 16.40 3.55
CA GLU A 107 -16.45 16.32 5.01
C GLU A 107 -15.14 16.53 5.77
N GLU A 108 -14.04 15.93 5.31
CA GLU A 108 -12.71 16.07 5.94
C GLU A 108 -12.16 17.51 5.85
N SER A 109 -12.58 18.28 4.84
CA SER A 109 -12.14 19.65 4.58
C SER A 109 -12.96 20.72 5.31
N ASN A 110 -14.21 20.44 5.70
CA ASN A 110 -15.12 21.44 6.23
C ASN A 110 -15.12 21.47 7.77
N ASN A 111 -14.35 22.40 8.35
CA ASN A 111 -14.46 22.81 9.76
C ASN A 111 -15.68 23.71 10.05
N THR A 112 -16.60 23.87 9.08
CA THR A 112 -17.75 24.78 9.17
C THR A 112 -19.06 24.03 9.38
N THR A 113 -20.03 24.76 9.95
CA THR A 113 -21.25 24.35 10.68
C THR A 113 -22.25 23.41 10.00
N CYS A 114 -21.96 22.87 8.80
CA CYS A 114 -22.85 21.97 8.07
C CYS A 114 -22.13 20.64 7.75
N SER A 115 -21.94 19.83 8.79
CA SER A 115 -21.48 18.43 8.66
C SER A 115 -22.64 17.56 8.19
N LEU A 116 -22.47 16.91 7.03
CA LEU A 116 -23.33 15.81 6.61
C LEU A 116 -23.22 14.69 7.65
N LYS A 117 -24.33 14.35 8.31
CA LYS A 117 -24.41 13.23 9.26
C LYS A 117 -25.22 12.12 8.63
N PHE A 118 -24.55 11.04 8.25
CA PHE A 118 -25.24 9.83 7.81
C PHE A 118 -25.93 9.17 9.00
N PRO A 119 -27.16 8.66 8.83
CA PRO A 119 -27.82 7.85 9.85
C PRO A 119 -26.95 6.63 10.18
N ILE A 120 -26.40 6.61 11.39
CA ILE A 120 -25.75 5.41 11.91
C ILE A 120 -26.89 4.46 12.27
N HIS A 121 -27.13 3.44 11.44
CA HIS A 121 -27.96 2.33 11.89
C HIS A 121 -27.28 1.73 13.11
N HIS A 122 -27.91 1.90 14.27
CA HIS A 122 -27.45 1.42 15.57
C HIS A 122 -27.25 -0.10 15.53
N LYS A 123 -26.10 -0.56 15.06
CA LYS A 123 -25.58 -1.86 15.46
C LYS A 123 -25.19 -1.65 16.91
N ASN A 124 -26.01 -2.15 17.83
CA ASN A 124 -25.82 -2.06 19.28
C ASN A 124 -24.35 -2.28 19.63
N LEU A 125 -23.59 -1.20 19.74
CA LEU A 125 -22.30 -1.17 20.39
C LEU A 125 -22.71 -1.19 21.86
N ARG A 126 -22.88 -2.40 22.39
CA ARG A 126 -23.13 -2.64 23.81
C ARG A 126 -22.12 -1.78 24.57
N ASN A 127 -22.62 -0.91 25.45
CA ASN A 127 -21.86 0.02 26.27
C ASN A 127 -20.56 -0.60 26.82
N GLU A 128 -19.45 -0.43 26.10
CA GLU A 128 -18.13 -0.25 26.71
C GLU A 128 -17.92 1.24 26.93
N SER A 129 -18.83 1.87 27.67
CA SER A 129 -18.63 3.18 28.25
C SER A 129 -17.73 3.04 29.48
N SER A 130 -16.48 2.63 29.23
CA SER A 130 -15.30 2.91 30.05
C SER A 130 -14.07 2.44 29.27
N LYS A 131 -13.45 3.37 28.52
CA LYS A 131 -12.20 3.26 27.70
C LYS A 131 -12.37 3.02 26.20
N ALA A 132 -13.09 3.92 25.52
CA ALA A 132 -12.77 4.21 24.12
C ALA A 132 -12.99 5.71 23.86
N ALA A 133 -12.30 6.54 24.64
CA ALA A 133 -11.99 7.87 24.17
C ALA A 133 -11.18 7.72 22.87
N ASN A 134 -11.73 8.28 21.80
CA ASN A 134 -10.99 8.66 20.61
C ASN A 134 -9.68 9.33 21.02
N ASN A 135 -8.59 8.57 21.01
CA ASN A 135 -7.32 9.06 20.56
C ASN A 135 -7.03 8.27 19.30
N GLN A 136 -7.41 8.83 18.16
CA GLN A 136 -6.54 8.76 17.00
C GLN A 136 -5.23 9.46 17.38
N ASN A 137 -4.45 8.84 18.27
CA ASN A 137 -3.01 8.90 18.17
C ASN A 137 -2.70 8.15 16.87
N LEU A 138 -2.88 8.82 15.73
CA LEU A 138 -1.83 8.73 14.74
C LEU A 138 -0.56 8.94 15.56
N ASN A 139 0.33 7.96 15.53
CA ASN A 139 1.72 8.17 15.85
C ASN A 139 2.26 9.17 14.80
N THR A 140 1.81 10.42 14.87
CA THR A 140 2.32 11.52 14.09
C THR A 140 3.67 11.78 14.71
N ILE A 141 4.67 11.05 14.20
CA ILE A 141 6.06 11.26 14.59
C ILE A 141 6.34 12.73 14.30
N THR A 142 6.43 13.53 15.36
CA THR A 142 6.77 14.94 15.21
C THR A 142 8.22 15.05 14.78
N THR A 143 8.61 16.17 14.18
CA THR A 143 10.02 16.43 13.83
C THR A 143 10.94 16.26 15.05
N ILE A 144 10.45 16.58 16.25
CA ILE A 144 11.13 16.38 17.52
C ILE A 144 11.35 14.89 17.84
N ASP A 145 10.41 14.02 17.48
CA ASP A 145 10.54 12.57 17.68
C ASP A 145 11.55 11.97 16.68
N ILE A 146 11.59 12.47 15.45
CA ILE A 146 12.60 12.10 14.44
C ILE A 146 14.00 12.48 14.95
N GLU A 147 14.19 13.71 15.44
CA GLU A 147 15.47 14.17 15.98
C GLU A 147 15.95 13.32 17.17
N LYS A 148 15.03 12.96 18.07
CA LYS A 148 15.34 12.06 19.19
C LYS A 148 15.77 10.67 18.72
N ILE A 149 15.12 10.12 17.69
CA ILE A 149 15.48 8.83 17.09
C ILE A 149 16.88 8.92 16.46
N ILE A 150 17.16 9.98 15.70
CA ILE A 150 18.48 10.21 15.07
C ILE A 150 19.57 10.33 16.14
N LEU A 151 19.36 11.14 17.17
CA LEU A 151 20.33 11.31 18.27
C LEU A 151 20.57 10.01 19.05
N LYS A 152 19.52 9.21 19.26
CA LYS A 152 19.63 7.90 19.91
C LYS A 152 20.41 6.91 19.06
N ALA A 153 20.15 6.86 17.76
CA ALA A 153 20.88 6.02 16.81
C ALA A 153 22.36 6.41 16.74
N TYR A 154 22.65 7.71 16.67
CA TYR A 154 24.02 8.24 16.66
C TYR A 154 24.79 7.86 17.93
N LYS A 155 24.20 8.08 19.12
CA LYS A 155 24.83 7.71 20.39
C LYS A 155 25.11 6.20 20.47
N LYS A 156 24.16 5.37 20.03
CA LYS A 156 24.32 3.91 20.01
C LYS A 156 25.44 3.47 19.07
N SER A 157 25.52 4.07 17.88
CA SER A 157 26.59 3.81 16.90
C SER A 157 27.96 4.20 17.46
N ARG A 158 28.08 5.36 18.11
CA ARG A 158 29.35 5.81 18.72
C ARG A 158 29.83 4.87 19.82
N VAL A 159 28.95 4.42 20.71
CA VAL A 159 29.29 3.44 21.75
C VAL A 159 29.74 2.12 21.13
N ASN A 160 29.09 1.66 20.07
CA ASN A 160 29.51 0.45 19.36
C ASN A 160 30.87 0.64 18.66
N HIS A 161 31.12 1.81 18.05
CA HIS A 161 32.40 2.14 17.43
C HIS A 161 33.55 2.17 18.46
N GLU A 162 33.32 2.77 19.62
CA GLU A 162 34.28 2.78 20.73
C GLU A 162 34.52 1.35 21.26
N ARG A 163 33.48 0.52 21.38
CA ARG A 163 33.63 -0.90 21.74
C ARG A 163 34.43 -1.69 20.72
N VAL A 164 34.25 -1.42 19.42
CA VAL A 164 35.03 -2.06 18.35
C VAL A 164 36.50 -1.61 18.38
N LYS A 165 36.78 -0.33 18.68
CA LYS A 165 38.14 0.17 18.89
C LYS A 165 38.82 -0.42 20.13
N VAL A 166 38.10 -0.55 21.24
CA VAL A 166 38.62 -1.13 22.50
C VAL A 166 38.88 -2.63 22.37
N ASN A 167 38.12 -3.34 21.54
CA ASN A 167 38.29 -4.78 21.30
C ASN A 167 39.34 -5.15 20.23
N GLY A 168 40.11 -4.17 19.72
CA GLY A 168 41.39 -4.43 19.06
C GLY A 168 41.41 -5.51 17.96
N ILE A 169 40.60 -5.38 16.91
CA ILE A 169 40.76 -6.15 15.66
C ILE A 169 40.92 -5.20 14.46
N PHE A 170 41.83 -4.23 14.60
CA PHE A 170 42.55 -3.65 13.48
C PHE A 170 43.99 -3.45 13.96
N LYS A 171 44.74 -4.55 14.03
CA LYS A 171 46.18 -4.48 13.75
C LYS A 171 46.27 -4.39 12.24
N GLU A 172 46.45 -3.18 11.72
CA GLU A 172 46.99 -2.98 10.38
C GLU A 172 48.45 -3.46 10.44
N GLU A 173 48.71 -4.63 9.84
CA GLU A 173 49.99 -4.93 9.18
C GLU A 173 49.79 -4.77 7.67
#